data_AF-A0A6G4N6Y9-F1
#
_entry.id   AF-A0A6G4N6Y9-F1
#
_cell.length_a   1.000
_cell.length_b   1.000
_cell.length_c   1.000
_cell.angle_alpha   90.00
_cell.angle_beta   90.00
_cell.angle_gamma   90.00
#
_symmetry.space_group_name_H-M   'P 1'
#
loop_
_entity.id
_entity.type
_entity.pdbx_description
1 polymer ?
#
loop_
_entity_poly.entity_id
_entity_poly.type
_entity_poly.pdbx_seq_one_letter_code
_entity_poly.pdbx_strand_id
1 'polypeptide(L)' 'MWTVTKIRADYEGWWLFSDWPENIVEKYQYQDFDDMFKHYQQLINQCKVQFDNYVTGKYN' A
#
# COMPACT_ATOMS: atom_id res chain seq x y z
N MET A 1 1.26 -17.50 -1.32
CA MET A 1 1.77 -16.39 -2.15
C MET A 1 1.03 -15.12 -1.79
N TRP A 2 1.76 -14.14 -1.29
CA TRP A 2 1.26 -12.84 -0.84
C TRP A 2 1.75 -11.76 -1.79
N THR A 3 0.94 -10.70 -1.97
CA THR A 3 1.30 -9.57 -2.81
C THR A 3 1.10 -8.27 -2.03
N VAL A 4 2.12 -7.41 -2.04
CA VAL A 4 2.03 -6.04 -1.55
C VAL A 4 2.06 -5.13 -2.75
N THR A 5 1.03 -4.30 -2.88
CA THR A 5 0.86 -3.38 -4.00
C THR A 5 0.80 -1.96 -3.46
N LYS A 6 1.63 -1.08 -4.00
CA LYS A 6 1.57 0.36 -3.75
C LYS A 6 0.92 1.00 -4.97
N ILE A 7 -0.09 1.82 -4.72
CA ILE A 7 -0.84 2.52 -5.75
C ILE A 7 -0.73 4.03 -5.51
N ARG A 8 -0.88 4.80 -6.59
CA ARG A 8 -1.13 6.24 -6.51
C ARG A 8 -2.57 6.49 -6.92
N ALA A 9 -3.42 6.87 -5.98
CA ALA A 9 -4.82 7.15 -6.25
C ALA A 9 -5.25 8.44 -5.54
N ASP A 10 -6.35 9.02 -6.01
CA ASP A 10 -7.01 10.14 -5.34
C ASP A 10 -7.59 9.70 -3.98
N TYR A 11 -7.93 10.68 -3.13
CA TYR A 11 -8.50 10.47 -1.80
C TYR A 11 -9.97 10.02 -1.86
N GLU A 12 -10.25 9.00 -2.69
CA GLU A 12 -11.55 8.34 -2.83
C GLU A 12 -11.37 6.83 -2.66
N GLY A 13 -12.48 6.09 -2.60
CA GLY A 13 -12.46 4.64 -2.53
C GLY A 13 -11.90 4.03 -3.82
N TRP A 14 -10.59 4.03 -3.99
CA TRP A 14 -9.91 3.56 -5.21
C TRP A 14 -10.26 2.11 -5.56
N TRP A 15 -10.62 1.30 -4.56
CA TRP A 15 -11.06 -0.09 -4.75
C TRP A 15 -12.45 -0.21 -5.39
N LEU A 16 -13.17 0.91 -5.57
CA LEU A 16 -14.48 0.95 -6.25
C LEU A 16 -14.35 0.97 -7.77
N PHE A 17 -13.18 1.31 -8.31
CA PHE A 17 -12.97 1.44 -9.76
C PHE A 17 -12.21 0.23 -10.31
N SER A 18 -12.68 -0.37 -11.41
CA SER A 18 -12.09 -1.61 -11.97
C SER A 18 -10.70 -1.42 -12.59
N ASP A 19 -10.37 -0.19 -12.97
CA ASP A 19 -9.10 0.25 -13.55
C ASP A 19 -8.04 0.60 -12.49
N TRP A 20 -8.34 0.44 -11.20
CA TRP A 20 -7.37 0.62 -10.12
C TRP A 20 -6.00 -0.08 -10.36
N PRO A 21 -5.89 -1.25 -11.02
CA PRO A 21 -4.60 -1.88 -11.27
C PRO A 21 -3.68 -1.05 -12.17
N GLU A 22 -4.21 -0.14 -12.98
CA GLU A 22 -3.42 0.77 -13.82
C GLU A 22 -2.66 1.80 -12.99
N ASN A 23 -3.10 2.03 -11.75
CA ASN A 23 -2.51 2.99 -10.82
C ASN A 23 -1.44 2.37 -9.90
N ILE A 24 -1.07 1.11 -10.14
CA ILE A 24 0.00 0.42 -9.40
C ILE A 24 1.35 1.03 -9.76
N VAL A 25 2.05 1.56 -8.75
CA VAL A 25 3.40 2.11 -8.91
C VAL A 25 4.48 1.12 -8.50
N GLU A 26 4.20 0.24 -7.54
CA GLU A 26 5.13 -0.80 -7.07
C GLU A 26 4.35 -2.07 -6.72
N LYS A 27 4.94 -3.23 -7.02
CA LYS A 27 4.35 -4.54 -6.72
C LYS A 27 5.43 -5.51 -6.25
N TYR A 28 5.18 -6.15 -5.13
CA TYR A 28 6.08 -7.10 -4.49
C TYR A 28 5.39 -8.42 -4.24
N GLN A 29 6.09 -9.52 -4.45
CA GLN A 29 5.57 -10.88 -4.25
C GLN A 29 6.40 -11.61 -3.20
N TYR A 30 5.69 -12.36 -2.34
CA TYR A 30 6.29 -13.11 -1.25
C TYR A 30 5.68 -14.50 -1.18
N GLN A 31 6.46 -15.48 -0.73
CA GLN A 31 5.93 -16.80 -0.43
C GLN A 31 5.38 -16.84 1.00
N ASP A 32 6.13 -16.27 1.94
CA ASP A 32 5.84 -16.29 3.36
C ASP A 32 5.13 -15.02 3.83
N PHE A 33 4.22 -15.20 4.80
CA PHE A 33 3.45 -14.10 5.37
C PHE A 33 4.35 -13.15 6.18
N ASP A 34 5.29 -13.69 6.96
CA ASP A 34 6.13 -12.89 7.85
C ASP A 34 7.05 -11.95 7.06
N ASP A 35 7.64 -12.42 5.97
CA ASP A 35 8.45 -11.61 5.06
C ASP A 35 7.63 -10.50 4.39
N MET A 36 6.42 -10.86 3.95
CA MET A 36 5.48 -9.90 3.38
C MET A 36 5.11 -8.81 4.39
N PHE A 37 4.73 -9.22 5.61
CA PHE A 37 4.27 -8.31 6.65
C PHE A 37 5.40 -7.38 7.10
N LYS A 38 6.61 -7.92 7.26
CA LYS A 38 7.80 -7.13 7.58
C LYS A 38 8.06 -6.05 6.53
N HIS A 39 8.02 -6.40 5.24
CA HIS A 39 8.23 -5.41 4.18
C HIS A 39 7.09 -4.40 4.09
N TYR A 40 5.85 -4.84 4.28
CA TYR A 40 4.69 -3.95 4.35
C TYR A 40 4.84 -2.87 5.42
N GLN A 41 5.27 -3.25 6.63
CA GLN A 41 5.54 -2.30 7.70
C GLN A 41 6.69 -1.34 7.37
N GLN A 42 7.75 -1.84 6.74
CA GLN A 42 8.87 -1.00 6.29
C GLN A 42 8.42 0.04 5.27
N LEU A 43 7.61 -0.36 4.27
CA LEU A 43 7.05 0.54 3.26
C LEU A 43 6.19 1.64 3.89
N ILE A 44 5.33 1.31 4.86
CA ILE A 44 4.54 2.32 5.57
C ILE A 44 5.45 3.34 6.27
N ASN A 45 6.49 2.87 6.95
CA ASN A 45 7.40 3.76 7.67
C ASN A 45 8.18 4.66 6.70
N GLN A 46 8.60 4.15 5.55
CA GLN A 46 9.23 4.94 4.50
C GLN A 46 8.26 6.01 3.97
N CYS A 47 7.01 5.66 3.68
CA CYS A 47 5.99 6.61 3.24
C CYS A 47 5.75 7.72 4.29
N LYS A 48 5.73 7.40 5.58
CA LYS A 48 5.59 8.39 6.66
C LYS A 48 6.75 9.38 6.76
N VAL A 49 7.95 8.98 6.31
CA VAL A 49 9.12 9.86 6.24
C VAL A 49 9.11 10.68 4.95
N GLN A 50 8.61 10.10 3.85
CA GLN A 50 8.62 10.73 2.53
C GLN A 50 7.48 11.72 2.30
N PHE A 51 6.32 11.52 2.94
CA PHE A 51 5.13 12.35 2.74
C PHE A 51 4.74 13.08 4.01
N ASP A 52 4.55 14.39 3.92
CA ASP A 52 4.27 15.27 5.07
C ASP A 52 2.90 15.00 5.73
N ASN A 53 1.96 14.41 4.98
CA ASN A 53 0.61 14.14 5.45
C ASN A 53 0.25 12.67 5.22
N TYR A 54 -0.19 12.01 6.28
CA TYR A 54 -0.83 10.70 6.20
C TYR A 54 -2.04 10.66 7.13
N VAL A 55 -3.14 10.08 6.66
CA VAL A 55 -4.33 9.81 7.48
C VAL A 55 -4.35 8.32 7.76
N THR A 56 -4.16 7.95 9.03
CA THR A 56 -4.59 6.62 9.48
C THR A 56 -6.10 6.64 9.57
N GLY A 57 -6.79 5.73 8.88
CA GLY A 57 -8.25 5.70 8.80
C GLY A 57 -8.91 5.90 10.17
N LYS A 58 -10.09 6.52 10.16
CA LYS A 58 -10.84 7.00 11.35
C LYS A 58 -11.17 5.92 12.40
N TYR A 59 -10.87 4.66 12.12
CA TYR A 59 -11.10 3.51 12.99
C TYR A 59 -9.73 2.88 13.30
N ASN A 60 -9.02 3.45 14.27
CA ASN A 60 -8.11 2.69 15.13
C ASN A 60 -8.95 2.08 16.26
#